data_AF-A0ABD0SQK9-F1
#
_entry.id   AF-A0ABD0SQK9-F1
#
_cell.length_a   1.000
_cell.length_b   1.000
_cell.length_c   1.000
_cell.angle_alpha   90.00
_cell.angle_beta   90.00
_cell.angle_gamma   90.00
#
_symmetry.space_group_name_H-M   'P 1'
#
loop_
_entity.id
_entity.type
_entity.pdbx_description
1 polymer ?
#
loop_
_entity_poly.entity_id
_entity_poly.type
_entity_poly.pdbx_seq_one_letter_code
_entity_poly.pdbx_strand_id
1 'polypeptide(L)'
;MEAQLTAFLEKIKEENEIQTKTITENICAKIDEKLRPLQEENEKLKSEVQTLQTKVNILEKEIRKNNLILHKVAETEKSDKELLELVLETLNKLSANADLEKWDVWEISKAHRLGKKGDKIRPILITLTLSWRKLEILRNNKKINSGIFATEDFPKEILTKRRELKEKMEEEIKNGKVAYIRYDKLIVKEATNEKRKRSPTQSPKIMPGGSESIPTRAFNKQPSKKNKVDGFTLMHPNKKQ
;
A
#
# COMPACT_ATOMS: atom_id res chain seq x y z
N MET A 1 63.39 34.26 56.39
CA MET A 1 63.26 32.80 56.16
C MET A 1 61.84 32.44 55.75
N GLU A 2 60.82 32.86 56.50
CA GLU A 2 59.40 32.59 56.16
C GLU A 2 58.96 33.15 54.79
N ALA A 3 59.31 34.38 54.45
CA ALA A 3 58.94 34.99 53.17
C ALA A 3 59.53 34.27 51.92
N GLN A 4 60.70 33.63 52.08
CA GLN A 4 61.31 32.82 51.02
C GLN A 4 60.62 31.46 50.90
N LEU A 5 60.23 30.87 52.02
CA LEU A 5 59.47 29.62 52.07
C LEU A 5 58.07 29.79 51.45
N THR A 6 57.38 30.90 51.73
CA THR A 6 56.07 31.20 51.14
C THR A 6 56.16 31.39 49.62
N ALA A 7 57.16 32.15 49.14
CA ALA A 7 57.36 32.34 47.70
C ALA A 7 57.71 31.02 46.96
N PHE A 8 58.43 30.11 47.64
CA PHE A 8 58.72 28.78 47.11
C PHE A 8 57.46 27.90 47.03
N LEU A 9 56.62 27.90 48.07
CA LEU A 9 55.35 27.16 48.07
C LEU A 9 54.36 27.69 47.03
N GLU A 10 54.34 29.00 46.78
CA GLU A 10 53.57 29.62 45.71
C GLU A 10 53.99 29.11 44.33
N LYS A 11 55.30 29.10 44.04
CA LYS A 11 55.83 28.55 42.77
C LYS A 11 55.48 27.08 42.57
N ILE A 12 55.58 26.26 43.62
CA ILE A 12 55.18 24.84 43.55
C ILE A 12 53.70 24.70 43.25
N LYS A 13 52.83 25.51 43.87
CA LYS A 13 51.40 25.52 43.56
C LYS A 13 51.13 25.88 42.11
N GLU A 14 51.79 26.93 41.62
CA GLU A 14 51.64 27.42 40.25
C GLU A 14 52.08 26.35 39.23
N GLU A 15 53.22 25.71 39.47
CA GLU A 15 53.75 24.64 38.62
C GLU A 15 52.87 23.38 38.65
N ASN A 16 52.35 23.00 39.82
CA ASN A 16 51.38 21.91 39.95
C ASN A 16 50.06 22.21 39.21
N GLU A 17 49.59 23.47 39.25
CA GLU A 17 48.37 23.88 38.55
C GLU A 17 48.56 23.83 37.03
N ILE A 18 49.72 24.29 36.53
CA ILE A 18 50.11 24.19 35.12
C ILE A 18 50.17 22.73 34.69
N GLN A 19 50.89 21.87 35.44
CA GLN A 19 50.98 20.44 35.14
C GLN A 19 49.61 19.78 35.12
N THR A 20 48.74 20.09 36.08
CA THR A 20 47.38 19.52 36.15
C THR A 20 46.56 19.94 34.93
N LYS A 21 46.62 21.21 34.51
CA LYS A 21 45.95 21.71 33.30
C LYS A 21 46.47 20.99 32.05
N THR A 22 47.79 20.92 31.87
CA THR A 22 48.41 20.26 30.71
C THR A 22 48.08 18.77 30.64
N ILE A 23 48.10 18.05 31.78
CA ILE A 23 47.71 16.64 31.83
C ILE A 23 46.23 16.47 31.47
N THR A 24 45.36 17.33 32.02
CA THR A 24 43.91 17.27 31.76
C THR A 24 43.60 17.54 30.29
N GLU A 25 44.19 18.57 29.69
CA GLU A 25 44.02 18.92 28.27
C GLU A 25 44.50 17.78 27.36
N ASN A 26 45.66 17.18 27.66
CA ASN A 26 46.20 16.04 26.91
C ASN A 26 45.30 14.80 27.00
N ILE A 27 44.72 14.53 28.18
CA ILE A 27 43.78 13.41 28.37
C ILE A 27 42.49 13.69 27.59
N CYS A 28 41.91 14.88 27.71
CA CYS A 28 40.71 15.28 26.96
C CYS A 28 40.94 15.15 25.45
N ALA A 29 42.06 15.66 24.93
CA ALA A 29 42.39 15.56 23.51
C ALA A 29 42.48 14.10 23.04
N LYS A 30 43.11 13.21 23.82
CA LYS A 30 43.19 11.76 23.50
C LYS A 30 41.83 11.07 23.56
N ILE A 31 40.95 11.47 24.48
CA ILE A 31 39.59 10.95 24.57
C ILE A 31 38.80 11.39 23.33
N ASP A 32 38.87 12.67 22.96
CA ASP A 32 38.16 13.22 21.80
C ASP A 32 38.67 12.65 20.48
N GLU A 33 39.97 12.36 20.36
CA GLU A 33 40.57 11.66 19.23
C GLU A 33 39.97 10.25 19.05
N LYS A 34 39.70 9.55 20.16
CA LYS A 34 39.07 8.22 20.11
C LYS A 34 37.53 8.27 20.01
N LEU A 35 36.89 9.32 20.52
CA LEU A 35 35.44 9.43 20.57
C LEU A 35 34.84 9.85 19.22
N ARG A 36 35.50 10.77 18.50
CA ARG A 36 35.06 11.22 17.18
C ARG A 36 34.84 10.10 16.16
N PRO A 37 35.80 9.18 15.91
CA PRO A 37 35.58 8.10 14.94
C PRO A 37 34.44 7.17 15.36
N LEU A 38 34.25 6.94 16.67
CA LEU A 38 33.12 6.15 17.17
C LEU A 38 31.77 6.85 16.94
N GLN A 39 31.71 8.18 17.08
CA GLN A 39 30.51 8.96 16.77
C GLN A 39 30.20 8.91 15.27
N GLU A 40 31.20 9.13 14.42
CA GLU A 40 31.07 9.07 12.96
C GLU A 40 30.62 7.66 12.50
N GLU A 41 31.23 6.61 13.04
CA GLU A 41 30.83 5.23 12.75
C GLU A 41 29.39 4.96 13.21
N ASN A 42 28.99 5.45 14.39
CA ASN A 42 27.63 5.28 14.90
C ASN A 42 26.59 6.00 14.04
N GLU A 43 26.89 7.21 13.55
CA GLU A 43 26.03 7.92 12.60
C GLU A 43 25.91 7.16 11.28
N LYS A 44 27.03 6.64 10.76
CA LYS A 44 27.03 5.80 9.55
C LYS A 44 26.19 4.54 9.75
N LEU A 45 26.38 3.82 10.86
CA LEU A 45 25.61 2.61 11.18
C LEU A 45 24.12 2.91 11.31
N LYS A 46 23.73 4.01 11.96
CA LYS A 46 22.32 4.44 12.03
C LYS A 46 21.73 4.67 10.64
N SER A 47 22.49 5.31 9.74
CA SER A 47 22.06 5.56 8.36
C SER A 47 21.90 4.26 7.55
N GLU A 48 22.80 3.30 7.74
CA GLU A 48 22.74 1.98 7.11
C GLU A 48 21.54 1.18 7.63
N VAL A 49 21.31 1.17 8.95
CA VAL A 49 20.15 0.52 9.57
C VAL A 49 18.85 1.10 9.04
N GLN A 50 18.73 2.42 8.92
CA GLN A 50 17.55 3.06 8.33
C GLN A 50 17.33 2.66 6.86
N THR A 51 18.42 2.58 6.10
CA THR A 51 18.39 2.15 4.70
C THR A 51 17.95 0.69 4.57
N LEU A 52 18.50 -0.19 5.41
CA LEU A 52 18.13 -1.60 5.45
C LEU A 52 16.68 -1.79 5.86
N GLN A 53 16.22 -1.06 6.89
CA GLN A 53 14.81 -1.11 7.31
C GLN A 53 13.87 -0.70 6.16
N THR A 54 14.24 0.34 5.40
CA THR A 54 13.45 0.78 4.25
C THR A 54 13.39 -0.30 3.16
N LYS A 55 14.53 -0.95 2.87
CA LYS A 55 14.59 -2.06 1.90
C LYS A 55 13.74 -3.25 2.35
N VAL A 56 13.85 -3.64 3.63
CA VAL A 56 13.04 -4.72 4.21
C VAL A 56 11.55 -4.40 4.07
N ASN A 57 11.13 -3.19 4.41
CA ASN A 57 9.73 -2.77 4.29
C ASN A 57 9.21 -2.84 2.84
N ILE A 58 10.04 -2.48 1.86
CA ILE A 58 9.69 -2.59 0.43
C ILE A 58 9.55 -4.06 0.01
N LEU A 59 10.49 -4.91 0.43
CA LEU A 59 10.46 -6.34 0.11
C LEU A 59 9.24 -7.04 0.73
N GLU A 60 8.95 -6.77 2.01
CA GLU A 60 7.76 -7.32 2.67
C GLU A 60 6.47 -6.91 1.94
N LYS A 61 6.39 -5.64 1.53
CA LYS A 61 5.25 -5.13 0.77
C LYS A 61 5.09 -5.84 -0.57
N GLU A 62 6.19 -6.07 -1.30
CA GLU A 62 6.12 -6.73 -2.61
C GLU A 62 5.74 -8.21 -2.48
N ILE A 63 6.28 -8.93 -1.49
CA ILE A 63 5.94 -10.33 -1.20
C ILE A 63 4.45 -10.48 -0.84
N ARG A 64 3.88 -9.52 -0.11
CA ARG A 64 2.46 -9.55 0.32
C ARG A 64 1.49 -8.87 -0.65
N LYS A 65 2.00 -8.25 -1.72
CA LYS A 65 1.19 -7.44 -2.65
C LYS A 65 0.02 -8.20 -3.24
N ASN A 66 0.25 -9.45 -3.63
CA ASN A 66 -0.78 -10.32 -4.21
C ASN A 66 -1.46 -11.24 -3.18
N ASN A 67 -1.13 -11.09 -1.90
CA ASN A 67 -1.74 -11.89 -0.85
C ASN A 67 -3.13 -11.36 -0.49
N LEU A 68 -4.05 -12.29 -0.29
CA LEU A 68 -5.43 -12.09 0.11
C LEU A 68 -5.75 -13.06 1.25
N ILE A 69 -6.46 -12.58 2.28
CA ILE A 69 -6.89 -13.39 3.40
C ILE A 69 -8.40 -13.57 3.32
N LEU A 70 -8.86 -14.82 3.27
CA LEU A 70 -10.29 -15.15 3.37
C LEU A 70 -10.64 -15.54 4.80
N HIS A 71 -11.71 -14.94 5.32
CA HIS A 71 -12.22 -15.19 6.67
C HIS A 71 -13.53 -15.95 6.62
N LYS A 72 -13.82 -16.72 7.68
CA LYS A 72 -15.09 -17.46 7.89
C LYS A 72 -15.39 -18.55 6.84
N VAL A 73 -14.37 -19.10 6.19
CA VAL A 73 -14.51 -20.28 5.33
C VAL A 73 -14.45 -21.54 6.21
N ALA A 74 -15.47 -22.40 6.19
CA ALA A 74 -15.50 -23.62 7.01
C ALA A 74 -14.27 -24.51 6.77
N GLU A 75 -13.76 -25.16 7.82
CA GLU A 75 -12.62 -26.10 7.74
C GLU A 75 -13.13 -27.51 7.42
N THR A 76 -13.33 -27.79 6.13
CA THR A 76 -13.77 -29.11 5.64
C THR A 76 -12.66 -29.89 4.95
N GLU A 77 -11.56 -29.21 4.62
CA GLU A 77 -10.43 -29.79 3.90
C GLU A 77 -9.59 -30.74 4.77
N LYS A 78 -9.12 -31.83 4.15
CA LYS A 78 -8.18 -32.79 4.75
C LYS A 78 -6.82 -32.77 4.06
N SER A 79 -6.76 -32.26 2.83
CA SER A 79 -5.54 -32.18 2.03
C SER A 79 -5.36 -30.79 1.41
N ASP A 80 -4.14 -30.47 0.99
CA ASP A 80 -3.83 -29.19 0.33
C ASP A 80 -4.58 -29.04 -1.00
N LYS A 81 -4.85 -30.16 -1.69
CA LYS A 81 -5.64 -30.17 -2.92
C LYS A 81 -7.10 -29.79 -2.65
N GLU A 82 -7.71 -30.38 -1.63
CA GLU A 82 -9.07 -30.03 -1.20
C GLU A 82 -9.17 -28.58 -0.74
N LEU A 83 -8.12 -28.05 -0.09
CA LEU A 83 -8.06 -26.64 0.26
C LEU A 83 -8.10 -25.74 -0.98
N LEU A 84 -7.34 -26.09 -2.02
CA LEU A 84 -7.31 -25.34 -3.27
C LEU A 84 -8.68 -25.36 -3.96
N GLU A 85 -9.34 -26.53 -4.01
CA GLU A 85 -10.69 -26.68 -4.55
C GLU A 85 -11.72 -25.85 -3.76
N LEU A 86 -11.66 -25.90 -2.42
CA LEU A 86 -12.50 -25.09 -1.53
C LEU A 86 -12.28 -23.58 -1.74
N VAL A 87 -11.03 -23.16 -1.90
CA VAL A 87 -10.69 -21.78 -2.21
C VAL A 87 -11.29 -21.37 -3.56
N LEU A 88 -11.12 -22.18 -4.60
CA LEU A 88 -11.64 -21.89 -5.93
C LEU A 88 -13.17 -21.78 -5.94
N GLU A 89 -13.84 -22.72 -5.25
CA GLU A 89 -15.29 -22.68 -5.07
C GLU A 89 -15.73 -21.42 -4.33
N THR A 90 -15.02 -21.07 -3.25
CA THR A 90 -15.29 -19.87 -2.48
C THR A 90 -15.14 -18.62 -3.35
N LEU A 91 -14.02 -18.46 -4.05
CA LEU A 91 -13.76 -17.31 -4.93
C LEU A 91 -14.81 -17.20 -6.06
N ASN A 92 -15.21 -18.33 -6.65
CA ASN A 92 -16.26 -18.36 -7.67
C ASN A 92 -17.63 -17.96 -7.11
N LYS A 93 -17.99 -18.41 -5.90
CA LYS A 93 -19.20 -17.95 -5.20
C LYS A 93 -19.14 -16.45 -4.92
N LEU A 94 -17.98 -15.92 -4.53
CA LEU A 94 -17.78 -14.48 -4.31
C LEU A 94 -17.94 -13.70 -5.63
N SER A 95 -17.35 -14.19 -6.71
CA SER A 95 -17.43 -13.58 -8.05
C SER A 95 -18.83 -13.59 -8.63
N ALA A 96 -19.58 -14.69 -8.46
CA ALA A 96 -20.95 -14.79 -8.95
C ALA A 96 -21.87 -13.73 -8.32
N ASN A 97 -21.69 -13.42 -7.03
CA ASN A 97 -22.44 -12.36 -6.36
C ASN A 97 -22.07 -10.93 -6.83
N ALA A 98 -20.94 -10.79 -7.52
CA ALA A 98 -20.38 -9.51 -7.94
C ALA A 98 -20.36 -9.34 -9.46
N ASP A 99 -20.96 -10.27 -10.22
CA ASP A 99 -20.93 -10.34 -11.69
C ASP A 99 -19.51 -10.28 -12.27
N LEU A 100 -18.57 -10.96 -11.61
CA LEU A 100 -17.17 -11.05 -12.04
C LEU A 100 -16.89 -12.33 -12.83
N GLU A 101 -15.81 -12.31 -13.61
CA GLU A 101 -15.31 -13.51 -14.30
C GLU A 101 -14.98 -14.63 -13.31
N LYS A 102 -15.25 -15.86 -13.73
CA LYS A 102 -14.90 -17.08 -12.98
C LYS A 102 -13.40 -17.17 -12.78
N TRP A 103 -13.01 -17.78 -11.67
CA TRP A 103 -11.64 -18.05 -11.29
C TRP A 103 -11.17 -19.37 -11.86
N ASP A 104 -9.90 -19.39 -12.27
CA ASP A 104 -9.18 -20.60 -12.67
C ASP A 104 -8.11 -20.95 -11.62
N VAL A 105 -7.72 -22.22 -11.58
CA VAL A 105 -6.72 -22.78 -10.68
C VAL A 105 -5.37 -22.07 -10.85
N TRP A 106 -5.00 -21.71 -12.09
CA TRP A 106 -3.72 -21.08 -12.42
C TRP A 106 -3.58 -19.63 -11.91
N GLU A 107 -4.69 -19.02 -11.48
CA GLU A 107 -4.68 -17.68 -10.90
C GLU A 107 -4.27 -17.68 -9.42
N ILE A 108 -4.20 -18.87 -8.80
CA ILE A 108 -3.79 -19.08 -7.42
C ILE A 108 -2.40 -19.70 -7.41
N SER A 109 -1.44 -18.98 -6.84
CA SER A 109 -0.06 -19.47 -6.69
C SER A 109 0.10 -20.36 -5.46
N LYS A 110 -0.47 -19.94 -4.32
CA LYS A 110 -0.35 -20.65 -3.03
C LYS A 110 -1.61 -20.44 -2.19
N ALA A 111 -1.99 -21.44 -1.40
CA ALA A 111 -3.06 -21.33 -0.42
C ALA A 111 -2.71 -22.15 0.83
N HIS A 112 -2.94 -21.60 2.02
CA HIS A 112 -2.81 -22.33 3.29
C HIS A 112 -3.61 -21.65 4.40
N ARG A 113 -4.00 -22.41 5.43
CA ARG A 113 -4.66 -21.87 6.63
C ARG A 113 -3.64 -21.20 7.55
N LEU A 114 -4.04 -20.08 8.16
CA LEU A 114 -3.24 -19.36 9.13
C LEU A 114 -3.53 -19.82 10.56
N GLY A 115 -2.48 -20.10 11.33
CA GLY A 115 -2.57 -20.43 12.76
C GLY A 115 -2.79 -21.91 13.07
N LYS A 116 -2.83 -22.22 14.37
CA LYS A 116 -3.02 -23.57 14.91
C LYS A 116 -4.51 -23.93 14.94
N LYS A 117 -4.84 -25.21 14.69
CA LYS A 117 -6.21 -25.72 14.81
C LYS A 117 -6.72 -25.52 16.25
N GLY A 118 -7.97 -25.07 16.36
CA GLY A 118 -8.66 -24.84 17.62
C GLY A 118 -10.14 -24.55 17.37
N ASP A 119 -10.84 -23.96 18.33
CA ASP A 119 -12.30 -23.74 18.25
C ASP A 119 -12.72 -22.68 17.22
N LYS A 120 -11.81 -21.78 16.85
CA LYS A 120 -12.08 -20.72 15.88
C LYS A 120 -11.65 -21.15 14.49
N ILE A 121 -12.55 -20.94 13.51
CA ILE A 121 -12.28 -21.12 12.09
C ILE A 121 -11.06 -20.29 11.68
N ARG A 122 -10.02 -20.96 11.19
CA ARG A 122 -8.79 -20.32 10.75
C ARG A 122 -8.97 -19.59 9.42
N PRO A 123 -8.43 -18.37 9.26
CA PRO A 123 -8.44 -17.70 7.96
C PRO A 123 -7.52 -18.40 6.97
N ILE A 124 -7.82 -18.28 5.67
CA ILE A 124 -7.00 -18.82 4.59
C ILE A 124 -6.17 -17.67 4.00
N LEU A 125 -4.85 -17.83 3.95
CA LEU A 125 -3.97 -16.96 3.17
C LEU A 125 -3.82 -17.53 1.77
N ILE A 126 -4.09 -16.70 0.77
CA ILE A 126 -3.97 -17.03 -0.64
C ILE A 126 -3.03 -16.04 -1.30
N THR A 127 -2.09 -16.53 -2.08
CA THR A 127 -1.25 -15.70 -2.96
C THR A 127 -1.78 -15.84 -4.38
N LEU A 128 -2.24 -14.72 -4.95
CA LEU A 128 -2.72 -14.67 -6.32
C LEU A 128 -1.58 -14.40 -7.30
N THR A 129 -1.74 -14.86 -8.54
CA THR A 129 -0.80 -14.57 -9.62
C THR A 129 -0.89 -13.09 -10.04
N LEU A 130 -2.11 -12.54 -10.04
CA LEU A 130 -2.41 -11.21 -10.58
C LEU A 130 -2.95 -10.26 -9.48
N SER A 131 -2.32 -9.08 -9.37
CA SER A 131 -2.71 -8.07 -8.38
C SER A 131 -4.09 -7.42 -8.66
N TRP A 132 -4.50 -7.29 -9.92
CA TRP A 132 -5.80 -6.71 -10.26
C TRP A 132 -6.96 -7.59 -9.81
N ARG A 133 -6.81 -8.92 -9.95
CA ARG A 133 -7.74 -9.93 -9.45
C ARG A 133 -7.98 -9.82 -7.95
N LYS A 134 -6.92 -9.60 -7.17
CA LYS A 134 -7.02 -9.26 -5.75
C LYS A 134 -7.91 -8.02 -5.52
N LEU A 135 -7.70 -6.97 -6.29
CA LEU A 135 -8.45 -5.71 -6.15
C LEU A 135 -9.93 -5.87 -6.51
N GLU A 136 -10.28 -6.72 -7.46
CA GLU A 136 -11.68 -7.01 -7.82
C GLU A 136 -12.46 -7.57 -6.63
N ILE A 137 -11.89 -8.56 -5.93
CA ILE A 137 -12.52 -9.13 -4.73
C ILE A 137 -12.66 -8.07 -3.64
N LEU A 138 -11.58 -7.35 -3.34
CA LEU A 138 -11.56 -6.37 -2.25
C LEU A 138 -12.57 -5.23 -2.48
N ARG A 139 -12.76 -4.79 -3.73
CA ARG A 139 -13.75 -3.75 -4.08
C ARG A 139 -15.18 -4.24 -3.92
N ASN A 140 -15.44 -5.50 -4.24
CA ASN A 140 -16.77 -6.09 -4.17
C ASN A 140 -17.04 -6.76 -2.82
N ASN A 141 -16.12 -6.67 -1.86
CA ASN A 141 -16.21 -7.33 -0.55
C ASN A 141 -17.50 -7.01 0.22
N LYS A 142 -18.07 -5.81 0.03
CA LYS A 142 -19.36 -5.40 0.63
C LYS A 142 -20.59 -6.03 0.00
N LYS A 143 -20.51 -6.51 -1.25
CA LYS A 143 -21.61 -7.16 -1.97
C LYS A 143 -21.74 -8.64 -1.62
N ILE A 144 -20.80 -9.17 -0.83
CA ILE A 144 -20.75 -10.57 -0.46
C ILE A 144 -21.72 -10.81 0.70
N ASN A 145 -22.86 -11.44 0.41
CA ASN A 145 -23.88 -11.76 1.42
C ASN A 145 -23.68 -13.12 2.13
N SER A 146 -22.60 -13.85 1.82
CA SER A 146 -22.35 -15.21 2.35
C SER A 146 -21.69 -15.24 3.73
N GLY A 147 -21.53 -14.09 4.39
CA GLY A 147 -20.84 -13.96 5.69
C GLY A 147 -19.32 -14.10 5.61
N ILE A 148 -18.80 -14.68 4.52
CA ILE A 148 -17.38 -14.75 4.14
C ILE A 148 -16.94 -13.36 3.68
N PHE A 149 -15.74 -12.94 4.05
CA PHE A 149 -15.15 -11.69 3.57
C PHE A 149 -13.65 -11.82 3.39
N ALA A 150 -13.10 -10.98 2.53
CA ALA A 150 -11.68 -10.96 2.22
C ALA A 150 -10.99 -9.72 2.82
N THR A 151 -9.73 -9.84 3.22
CA THR A 151 -8.90 -8.70 3.65
C THR A 151 -7.52 -8.78 3.04
N GLU A 152 -6.81 -7.65 3.02
CA GLU A 152 -5.40 -7.63 2.64
C GLU A 152 -4.52 -8.26 3.72
N ASP A 153 -3.41 -8.85 3.29
CA ASP A 153 -2.31 -9.30 4.16
C ASP A 153 -1.33 -8.14 4.38
N PHE A 154 -1.36 -7.56 5.58
CA PHE A 154 -0.48 -6.46 5.97
C PHE A 154 0.55 -6.94 7.00
N PRO A 155 1.76 -6.35 6.99
CA PRO A 155 2.74 -6.61 8.04
C PRO A 155 2.23 -6.11 9.40
N LYS A 156 2.77 -6.67 10.48
CA LYS A 156 2.28 -6.48 11.85
C LYS A 156 2.24 -5.00 12.26
N GLU A 157 3.26 -4.24 11.90
CA GLU A 157 3.33 -2.79 12.18
C GLU A 157 2.22 -1.99 11.53
N ILE A 158 1.77 -2.40 10.35
CA ILE A 158 0.67 -1.74 9.63
C ILE A 158 -0.66 -2.16 10.24
N LEU A 159 -0.79 -3.42 10.67
CA LEU A 159 -1.99 -3.89 11.38
C LEU A 159 -2.20 -3.16 12.71
N THR A 160 -1.14 -2.90 13.48
CA THR A 160 -1.23 -2.14 14.74
C THR A 160 -1.64 -0.69 14.48
N LYS A 161 -0.96 0.00 13.55
CA LYS A 161 -1.35 1.37 13.12
C LYS A 161 -2.79 1.43 12.63
N ARG A 162 -3.24 0.46 11.84
CA ARG A 162 -4.63 0.41 11.34
C ARG A 162 -5.64 0.23 12.46
N ARG A 163 -5.32 -0.53 13.51
CA ARG A 163 -6.17 -0.68 14.70
C ARG A 163 -6.33 0.67 15.41
N GLU A 164 -5.22 1.38 15.64
CA GLU A 164 -5.24 2.72 16.26
C GLU A 164 -6.01 3.74 15.42
N LEU A 165 -5.82 3.73 14.09
CA LEU A 165 -6.53 4.64 13.18
C LEU A 165 -8.02 4.35 13.07
N LYS A 166 -8.46 3.12 13.40
CA LYS A 166 -9.86 2.73 13.30
C LYS A 166 -10.73 3.51 14.29
N GLU A 167 -10.24 3.73 15.50
CA GLU A 167 -10.93 4.50 16.54
C GLU A 167 -11.16 5.95 16.07
N LYS A 168 -10.09 6.60 15.59
CA LYS A 168 -10.16 7.95 15.01
C LYS A 168 -11.07 8.03 13.78
N MET A 169 -11.06 7.00 12.93
CA MET A 169 -11.94 6.92 11.76
C MET A 169 -13.41 6.91 12.18
N GLU A 170 -13.76 6.12 13.21
CA GLU A 170 -15.13 6.02 13.71
C GLU A 170 -15.61 7.35 14.32
N GLU A 171 -14.74 8.09 15.01
CA GLU A 171 -15.03 9.44 15.51
C GLU A 171 -15.32 10.43 14.37
N GLU A 172 -14.48 10.47 13.34
CA GLU A 172 -14.68 11.37 12.20
C GLU A 172 -15.96 11.04 11.41
N ILE A 173 -16.33 9.75 11.33
CA ILE A 173 -17.61 9.31 10.75
C ILE A 173 -18.78 9.78 11.61
N LYS A 174 -18.69 9.66 12.94
CA LYS A 174 -19.72 10.18 13.87
C LYS A 174 -19.88 11.70 13.77
N ASN A 175 -18.80 12.42 13.48
CA ASN A 175 -18.80 13.86 13.20
C ASN A 175 -19.38 14.22 11.82
N GLY A 176 -19.91 13.25 11.06
CA GLY A 176 -20.56 13.46 9.77
C GLY A 176 -19.59 13.59 8.58
N LYS A 177 -18.29 13.34 8.77
CA LYS A 177 -17.30 13.35 7.68
C LYS A 177 -17.20 11.97 7.03
N VAL A 178 -16.73 11.93 5.78
CA VAL A 178 -16.43 10.68 5.07
C VAL A 178 -14.98 10.29 5.36
N ALA A 179 -14.77 9.35 6.29
CA ALA A 179 -13.43 8.88 6.64
C ALA A 179 -13.21 7.40 6.25
N TYR A 180 -12.00 7.08 5.77
CA TYR A 180 -11.58 5.70 5.48
C TYR A 180 -10.07 5.51 5.60
N ILE A 181 -9.62 4.30 5.94
CA ILE A 181 -8.20 3.98 6.09
C ILE A 181 -7.66 3.36 4.80
N ARG A 182 -6.60 3.93 4.26
CA ARG A 182 -5.82 3.37 3.14
C ARG A 182 -4.40 3.07 3.61
N TYR A 183 -4.02 1.79 3.56
CA TYR A 183 -2.73 1.32 4.11
C TYR A 183 -2.57 1.73 5.58
N ASP A 184 -1.62 2.62 5.91
CA ASP A 184 -1.35 3.17 7.25
C ASP A 184 -1.81 4.62 7.43
N LYS A 185 -2.71 5.11 6.56
CA LYS A 185 -3.17 6.51 6.58
C LYS A 185 -4.69 6.58 6.71
N LEU A 186 -5.17 7.47 7.56
CA LEU A 186 -6.56 7.89 7.62
C LEU A 186 -6.80 9.00 6.60
N ILE A 187 -7.80 8.83 5.75
CA ILE A 187 -8.23 9.83 4.77
C ILE A 187 -9.60 10.32 5.19
N VAL A 188 -9.71 11.62 5.48
CA VAL A 188 -10.95 12.30 5.84
C VAL A 188 -11.35 13.23 4.70
N LYS A 189 -12.60 13.16 4.28
CA LYS A 189 -13.21 14.03 3.27
C LYS A 189 -14.46 14.67 3.86
N GLU A 190 -14.69 15.92 3.50
CA GLU A 190 -15.96 16.58 3.81
C GLU A 190 -17.10 15.92 3.02
N ALA A 191 -18.26 15.80 3.67
CA ALA A 191 -19.45 15.27 3.03
C ALA A 191 -20.03 16.34 2.09
N THR A 192 -19.58 16.34 0.83
CA THR A 192 -20.18 17.21 -0.20
C THR A 192 -21.58 16.69 -0.56
N ASN A 193 -22.60 17.34 0.00
CA ASN A 193 -24.02 17.13 -0.37
C ASN A 193 -24.38 17.73 -1.74
N GLU A 194 -23.43 18.37 -2.43
CA GLU A 194 -23.63 18.85 -3.79
C GLU A 194 -23.64 17.67 -4.76
N LYS A 195 -24.82 17.09 -4.97
CA LYS A 195 -25.16 16.46 -6.26
C LYS A 195 -24.75 17.49 -7.31
N ARG A 196 -23.64 17.24 -8.03
CA ARG A 196 -23.19 18.07 -9.15
C ARG A 196 -24.35 18.16 -10.14
N LYS A 197 -25.21 19.18 -9.99
CA LYS A 197 -26.14 19.60 -11.02
C LYS A 197 -25.21 20.08 -12.11
N ARG A 198 -25.15 19.35 -13.23
CA ARG A 198 -24.54 19.89 -14.44
C ARG A 198 -25.15 21.28 -14.62
N SER A 199 -24.31 22.30 -14.72
CA SER A 199 -24.77 23.61 -15.18
C SER A 199 -25.54 23.35 -16.49
N PRO A 200 -26.76 23.91 -16.66
CA PRO A 200 -27.51 23.71 -17.87
C PRO A 200 -26.62 24.20 -19.03
N THR A 201 -26.21 23.27 -19.90
CA THR A 201 -25.45 23.61 -21.09
C THR A 201 -26.31 24.58 -21.88
N GLN A 202 -25.80 25.79 -22.12
CA GLN A 202 -26.44 26.69 -23.08
C GLN A 202 -26.19 26.08 -24.47
N SER A 203 -27.14 25.26 -24.93
CA SER A 203 -27.17 24.82 -26.32
C SER A 203 -27.30 26.05 -27.23
N PRO A 204 -26.60 26.12 -28.37
CA PRO A 204 -26.68 27.27 -29.27
C PRO A 204 -28.13 27.49 -29.74
N LYS A 205 -28.64 28.71 -29.57
CA LYS A 205 -29.94 29.12 -30.12
C LYS A 205 -29.86 29.09 -31.65
N ILE A 206 -30.59 28.19 -32.28
CA ILE A 206 -30.87 28.25 -33.72
C ILE A 206 -31.84 29.42 -33.94
N MET A 207 -31.44 30.40 -34.75
CA MET A 207 -32.33 31.48 -35.18
C MET A 207 -33.33 30.95 -36.23
N PRO A 208 -34.61 31.37 -36.19
CA PRO A 208 -35.61 30.88 -37.12
C PRO A 208 -35.57 31.71 -38.41
N GLY A 209 -35.39 31.05 -39.55
CA GLY A 209 -35.53 31.68 -40.87
C GLY A 209 -35.07 30.75 -41.99
N GLY A 210 -36.02 30.04 -42.60
CA GLY A 210 -35.79 29.17 -43.76
C GLY A 210 -36.59 27.88 -43.67
N SER A 211 -37.87 27.98 -44.02
CA SER A 211 -38.76 26.84 -44.23
C SER A 211 -38.21 25.88 -45.27
N GLU A 212 -38.16 24.58 -44.96
CA GLU A 212 -38.72 23.54 -45.83
C GLU A 212 -38.81 22.18 -45.10
N SER A 213 -39.88 21.48 -45.45
CA SER A 213 -40.51 20.33 -44.82
C SER A 213 -39.62 19.14 -44.43
N ILE A 214 -39.94 18.57 -43.27
CA ILE A 214 -39.51 17.24 -42.79
C ILE A 214 -40.05 16.14 -43.72
N PRO A 215 -39.26 15.08 -43.96
CA PRO A 215 -39.83 13.75 -43.77
C PRO A 215 -38.98 12.93 -42.79
N THR A 216 -39.69 12.38 -41.80
CA THR A 216 -39.27 11.43 -40.80
C THR A 216 -38.49 10.25 -41.38
N ARG A 217 -37.26 9.99 -40.90
CA ARG A 217 -36.73 8.62 -40.83
C ARG A 217 -35.54 8.42 -39.89
N ALA A 218 -35.70 7.35 -39.11
CA ALA A 218 -34.71 6.32 -38.79
C ALA A 218 -33.57 6.63 -37.80
N PHE A 219 -33.58 5.82 -36.73
CA PHE A 219 -32.46 5.32 -35.93
C PHE A 219 -31.06 5.76 -36.39
N ASN A 220 -30.42 6.62 -35.59
CA ASN A 220 -29.04 7.03 -35.79
C ASN A 220 -28.08 5.87 -35.49
N LYS A 221 -27.53 5.26 -36.55
CA LYS A 221 -26.33 4.39 -36.50
C LYS A 221 -25.10 5.23 -36.11
N GLN A 222 -24.22 4.67 -35.30
CA GLN A 222 -22.90 5.25 -35.04
C GLN A 222 -22.06 5.33 -36.32
N PRO A 223 -21.18 6.34 -36.47
CA PRO A 223 -20.36 6.50 -37.68
C PRO A 223 -19.32 5.37 -37.81
N SER A 224 -19.18 4.85 -39.03
CA SER A 224 -18.19 3.82 -39.35
C SER A 224 -16.78 4.42 -39.37
N LYS A 225 -15.86 3.82 -38.61
CA LYS A 225 -14.43 4.11 -38.71
C LYS A 225 -13.94 3.70 -40.10
N LYS A 226 -13.61 4.69 -40.94
CA LYS A 226 -12.82 4.45 -42.17
C LYS A 226 -11.38 4.19 -41.77
N ASN A 227 -10.97 2.93 -41.87
CA ASN A 227 -9.64 2.45 -42.26
C ASN A 227 -9.42 1.06 -41.68
N LYS A 228 -9.85 0.04 -42.43
CA LYS A 228 -9.38 -1.34 -42.26
C LYS A 228 -9.06 -1.83 -43.67
N VAL A 229 -7.79 -1.76 -44.03
CA VAL A 229 -7.28 -2.48 -45.21
C VAL A 229 -7.24 -3.95 -44.79
N ASP A 230 -7.81 -4.82 -45.60
CA ASP A 230 -7.91 -6.25 -45.32
C ASP A 230 -6.51 -6.89 -45.28
N GLY A 231 -6.21 -7.65 -44.24
CA GLY A 231 -4.85 -8.20 -44.03
C GLY A 231 -4.46 -9.24 -45.08
N PHE A 232 -5.44 -9.81 -45.79
CA PHE A 232 -5.22 -10.82 -46.83
C PHE A 232 -4.74 -10.24 -48.16
N THR A 233 -5.03 -8.96 -48.47
CA THR A 233 -4.53 -8.31 -49.70
C THR A 233 -3.05 -7.94 -49.64
N LEU A 234 -2.41 -8.00 -48.46
CA LEU A 234 -0.99 -7.71 -48.27
C LEU A 234 -0.07 -8.94 -48.46
N MET A 235 -0.61 -10.16 -48.46
CA MET A 235 0.22 -11.38 -48.38
C MET A 235 0.46 -12.12 -49.71
N HIS A 236 -0.16 -11.70 -50.81
CA HIS A 236 0.05 -12.33 -52.12
C HIS A 236 0.38 -11.29 -53.20
N PRO A 237 1.66 -10.86 -53.33
CA PRO A 237 2.10 -10.18 -54.53
C PRO A 237 2.06 -11.16 -55.72
N ASN A 238 1.32 -10.77 -56.75
CA ASN A 238 1.13 -11.50 -58.01
C ASN A 238 2.40 -12.22 -58.51
N LYS A 239 2.34 -13.55 -58.66
CA LYS A 239 3.20 -14.26 -59.62
C LYS A 239 2.67 -13.93 -61.03
N LYS A 240 3.39 -13.07 -61.75
CA LYS A 240 3.23 -12.96 -63.21
C LYS A 240 3.81 -14.20 -63.89
N GLN A 241 3.16 -14.58 -64.98
CA GLN A 241 3.57 -15.57 -65.97
C GLN A 241 4.98 -15.33 -66.49
#